data_AF-A0A7W0S0B4-F1
#
_entry.id   AF-A0A7W0S0B4-F1
#
_cell.length_a   1.000
_cell.length_b   1.000
_cell.length_c   1.000
_cell.angle_alpha   90.00
_cell.angle_beta   90.00
_cell.angle_gamma   90.00
#
_symmetry.space_group_name_H-M   'P 1'
#
loop_
_entity.id
_entity.type
_entity.pdbx_description
1 polymer ?
#
loop_
_entity_poly.entity_id
_entity_poly.type
_entity_poly.pdbx_seq_one_letter_code
_entity_poly.pdbx_strand_id
1 'polypeptide(L)' 'RDEALCATCGEACKRGSLLGEDVVYVGDGYSDRCAALAAGRVFATAGLALYLDEQGVPYEPFTDLHEVARALDSPAR' A
#
# COMPACT_ATOMS: atom_id res chain seq x y z
N ARG A 1 1.51 15.25 11.97
CA ARG A 1 0.57 15.06 10.86
C ARG A 1 1.40 15.31 9.62
N ASP A 2 1.52 14.36 8.69
CA ASP A 2 2.29 14.60 7.48
C ASP A 2 1.60 15.69 6.67
N GLU A 3 2.29 16.81 6.50
CA GLU A 3 1.81 18.01 5.81
C GLU A 3 2.23 18.04 4.34
N ALA A 4 3.04 17.05 3.91
CA ALA A 4 3.47 16.92 2.52
C ALA A 4 2.30 16.50 1.63
N LEU A 5 1.91 17.38 0.71
CA LEU A 5 0.92 17.07 -0.31
C LEU A 5 1.47 16.03 -1.29
N CYS A 6 0.65 15.04 -1.59
CA CYS A 6 0.97 14.01 -2.57
C CYS A 6 0.99 14.62 -3.97
N ALA A 7 2.09 14.42 -4.70
CA ALA A 7 2.20 14.87 -6.10
C ALA A 7 1.21 14.16 -7.06
N THR A 8 0.65 13.01 -6.67
CA THR A 8 -0.29 12.23 -7.49
C THR A 8 -1.74 12.70 -7.34
N CYS A 9 -2.20 13.00 -6.12
CA CYS A 9 -3.60 13.36 -5.87
C CYS A 9 -3.80 14.78 -5.35
N GLY A 10 -2.74 15.53 -5.05
CA GLY A 10 -2.81 16.90 -4.52
C GLY A 10 -3.25 16.99 -3.04
N GLU A 11 -3.53 15.87 -2.40
CA GLU A 11 -4.01 15.79 -1.01
C GLU A 11 -2.90 15.33 -0.05
N ALA A 12 -3.07 15.59 1.24
CA ALA A 12 -2.20 15.06 2.30
C ALA A 12 -2.48 13.56 2.57
N CYS A 13 -2.26 12.71 1.57
CA CYS A 13 -2.37 11.25 1.69
C CYS A 13 -1.03 10.60 2.07
N LYS A 14 -1.06 9.30 2.40
CA LYS A 14 0.10 8.57 2.93
C LYS A 14 1.29 8.48 1.97
N ARG A 15 1.10 8.77 0.66
CA ARG A 15 2.21 8.78 -0.33
C ARG A 15 3.22 9.89 -0.04
N GLY A 16 2.78 11.03 0.48
CA GLY A 16 3.67 12.16 0.80
C GLY A 16 4.77 11.81 1.81
N SER A 17 4.58 10.73 2.58
CA SER A 17 5.48 10.27 3.64
C SER A 17 6.37 9.10 3.22
N LEU A 18 6.23 8.58 1.99
CA LEU A 18 7.04 7.44 1.53
C LEU A 18 8.48 7.87 1.25
N LEU A 19 9.43 7.09 1.75
CA LEU A 19 10.86 7.30 1.56
C LEU A 19 11.40 6.31 0.52
N GLY A 20 11.31 6.67 -0.75
CA GLY A 20 11.83 5.87 -1.87
C GLY A 20 10.84 4.85 -2.45
N GLU A 21 11.30 4.10 -3.47
CA GLU A 21 10.46 3.19 -4.27
C GLU A 21 10.54 1.72 -3.82
N ASP A 22 11.54 1.35 -3.01
CA ASP A 22 11.72 0.00 -2.44
C ASP A 22 10.91 -0.20 -1.14
N VAL A 23 9.63 0.15 -1.17
CA VAL A 23 8.75 0.04 0.01
C VAL A 23 7.77 -1.13 -0.17
N VAL A 24 7.63 -1.92 0.89
CA VAL A 24 6.48 -2.81 1.08
C VAL A 24 5.39 -2.04 1.80
N TYR A 25 4.22 -1.94 1.19
CA TYR A 25 3.09 -1.20 1.73
C TYR A 25 1.99 -2.12 2.25
N VAL A 26 1.40 -1.78 3.39
CA VAL A 26 0.29 -2.53 4.01
C VAL A 26 -0.82 -1.54 4.34
N GLY A 27 -2.03 -1.77 3.83
CA GLY A 27 -3.15 -0.85 4.06
C GLY A 27 -4.52 -1.42 3.73
N ASP A 28 -5.56 -0.61 3.97
CA ASP A 28 -6.95 -1.04 3.92
C ASP A 28 -7.92 -0.01 3.31
N GLY A 29 -7.52 1.26 3.22
CA GLY A 29 -8.46 2.36 3.01
C GLY A 29 -8.13 3.35 1.89
N TYR A 30 -8.94 4.41 1.82
CA TYR A 30 -8.84 5.43 0.77
C TYR A 30 -7.51 6.21 0.82
N SER A 31 -7.02 6.54 2.02
CA SER A 31 -5.77 7.30 2.20
C SER A 31 -4.51 6.51 1.81
N ASP A 32 -4.64 5.18 1.67
CA ASP A 32 -3.58 4.26 1.29
C ASP A 32 -3.37 4.16 -0.23
N ARG A 33 -4.36 4.54 -1.03
CA ARG A 33 -4.39 4.29 -2.48
C ARG A 33 -3.15 4.77 -3.20
N CYS A 34 -2.79 6.04 -3.02
CA CYS A 34 -1.62 6.62 -3.70
C CYS A 34 -0.31 5.98 -3.22
N ALA A 35 -0.23 5.58 -1.96
CA ALA A 35 0.96 4.96 -1.38
C ALA A 35 1.12 3.52 -1.87
N ALA A 36 0.03 2.76 -1.95
CA ALA A 36 -0.01 1.43 -2.55
C ALA A 36 0.43 1.45 -4.01
N LEU A 37 -0.03 2.42 -4.81
CA LEU A 37 0.41 2.58 -6.20
C LEU A 37 1.88 2.98 -6.36
N ALA A 38 2.54 3.43 -5.29
CA ALA A 38 3.95 3.82 -5.30
C ALA A 38 4.88 2.68 -4.84
N ALA A 39 4.32 1.61 -4.27
CA ALA A 39 5.08 0.59 -3.58
C ALA A 39 5.46 -0.56 -4.52
N GLY A 40 6.64 -1.13 -4.33
CA GLY A 40 7.09 -2.30 -5.08
C GLY A 40 6.36 -3.59 -4.71
N ARG A 41 5.83 -3.67 -3.49
CA ARG A 41 5.01 -4.79 -3.00
C ARG A 41 3.88 -4.25 -2.13
N VAL A 42 2.67 -4.78 -2.31
CA VAL A 42 1.47 -4.29 -1.62
C VAL A 42 0.72 -5.43 -0.95
N PHE A 43 0.41 -5.25 0.33
CA PHE A 43 -0.60 -6.02 1.05
C PHE A 43 -1.83 -5.14 1.23
N ALA A 44 -2.99 -5.62 0.79
CA ALA A 44 -4.22 -4.84 0.83
C ALA A 44 -5.41 -5.65 1.35
N THR A 45 -6.31 -4.96 2.03
CA THR A 45 -7.60 -5.50 2.46
C THR A 45 -8.72 -4.49 2.24
N ALA A 46 -9.97 -4.90 2.49
CA ALA A 46 -11.16 -4.07 2.47
C ALA A 46 -11.26 -3.12 1.26
N GLY A 47 -11.38 -1.82 1.48
CA GLY A 47 -11.60 -0.82 0.43
C GLY A 47 -10.39 -0.55 -0.45
N LEU A 48 -9.18 -0.85 0.04
CA LEU A 48 -7.95 -0.76 -0.77
C LEU A 48 -7.88 -1.92 -1.76
N ALA A 49 -8.18 -3.15 -1.32
CA ALA A 49 -8.20 -4.33 -2.19
C ALA A 49 -9.14 -4.14 -3.39
N LEU A 50 -10.39 -3.73 -3.12
CA LEU A 50 -11.37 -3.43 -4.18
C LEU A 50 -10.87 -2.37 -5.16
N TYR A 51 -10.24 -1.31 -4.65
CA TYR A 51 -9.68 -0.27 -5.49
C TYR A 51 -8.53 -0.79 -6.37
N LEU A 52 -7.63 -1.60 -5.83
CA LEU A 52 -6.51 -2.14 -6.60
C LEU A 52 -6.98 -3.15 -7.67
N ASP A 53 -8.02 -3.92 -7.39
CA ASP A 53 -8.68 -4.76 -8.39
C ASP A 53 -9.24 -3.92 -9.55
N GLU A 54 -9.93 -2.81 -9.25
CA GLU A 54 -10.44 -1.87 -10.26
C GLU A 54 -9.33 -1.22 -11.09
N GLN A 55 -8.15 -1.00 -10.50
CA GLN A 55 -6.99 -0.43 -11.20
C GLN A 55 -6.15 -1.49 -11.95
N GLY A 56 -6.42 -2.78 -11.77
CA GLY A 56 -5.59 -3.86 -12.32
C GLY A 56 -4.18 -3.93 -11.71
N VAL A 57 -4.03 -3.52 -10.44
CA VAL A 57 -2.74 -3.46 -9.74
C VAL A 57 -2.60 -4.68 -8.83
N PRO A 58 -1.50 -5.45 -8.94
CA PRO A 58 -1.32 -6.63 -8.12
C PRO A 58 -1.12 -6.28 -6.64
N TYR A 59 -1.73 -7.08 -5.77
CA TYR A 59 -1.56 -7.02 -4.32
C TYR A 59 -1.71 -8.41 -3.69
N GLU A 60 -1.25 -8.53 -2.45
CA GLU A 60 -1.44 -9.71 -1.60
C GLU A 60 -2.56 -9.43 -0.59
N PRO A 61 -3.66 -10.21 -0.59
CA PRO A 61 -4.68 -10.07 0.44
C PRO A 61 -4.15 -10.56 1.79
N PHE A 62 -4.64 -9.96 2.87
CA PHE A 62 -4.35 -10.42 4.23
C PHE A 62 -5.55 -10.23 5.15
N THR A 63 -5.62 -11.09 6.17
CA THR A 63 -6.65 -11.08 7.21
C THR A 63 -6.13 -10.47 8.52
N ASP A 64 -4.84 -10.67 8.80
CA ASP A 64 -4.15 -10.11 9.96
C ASP A 64 -2.68 -9.78 9.66
N LEU A 65 -2.02 -9.07 10.57
CA LEU A 65 -0.62 -8.67 10.41
C LEU A 65 0.37 -9.85 10.61
N HIS A 66 -0.07 -10.97 11.17
CA HIS A 66 0.76 -12.17 11.27
C HIS A 66 0.94 -12.83 9.91
N GLU A 67 -0.08 -12.82 9.05
CA GLU A 67 0.03 -13.24 7.64
C GLU A 67 1.06 -12.42 6.89
N VAL A 68 1.02 -11.09 7.04
CA VAL A 68 2.00 -10.19 6.44
C VAL A 68 3.42 -10.51 6.93
N ALA A 69 3.61 -10.66 8.24
CA ALA A 69 4.93 -11.01 8.80
C ALA A 69 5.47 -12.33 8.22
N ARG A 70 4.64 -13.39 8.16
CA ARG A 70 5.03 -14.68 7.57
C ARG A 70 5.40 -14.56 6.09
N ALA A 71 4.69 -13.71 5.34
CA ALA A 71 4.93 -13.46 3.92
C ALA A 71 6.19 -12.61 3.67
N LEU A 72 6.65 -11.86 4.67
CA LEU A 72 7.92 -11.13 4.65
C LEU A 72 9.11 -12.02 5.08
N ASP A 73 8.90 -12.93 6.03
CA ASP A 73 9.93 -13.86 6.52
C ASP A 73 10.23 -15.00 5.54
N SER A 74 9.29 -15.30 4.63
CA SER A 74 9.53 -16.23 3.55
C SER A 74 10.32 -15.53 2.44
N PRO A 75 11.46 -16.09 1.98
CA PRO A 75 12.17 -15.51 0.85
C PRO A 75 11.22 -15.42 -0.35
N ALA A 76 11.12 -14.23 -0.95
CA ALA A 76 10.38 -14.02 -2.19
C ALA A 76 10.92 -15.03 -3.23
N ARG A 77 10.02 -15.84 -3.80
CA ARG A 77 10.38 -16.78 -4.87
C ARG A 77 10.81 -16.05 -6.13
#